data_AF-A0A0Q9LQA9-F1
#
_entry.id   AF-A0A0Q9LQA9-F1
#
_cell.length_a   1.000
_cell.length_b   1.000
_cell.length_c   1.000
_cell.angle_alpha   90.00
_cell.angle_beta   90.00
_cell.angle_gamma   90.00
#
_symmetry.space_group_name_H-M   'P 1'
#
loop_
_entity.id
_entity.type
_entity.pdbx_description
1 polymer ?
#
loop_
_entity_poly.entity_id
_entity_poly.type
_entity_poly.pdbx_seq_one_letter_code
_entity_poly.pdbx_strand_id
1 'polypeptide(L)'
;MMKEVGMFGRVLRVVAVGLLTLFGTLAGLFIAGETFADPGGWEAVVLTAAWALPLIALSVLALVWPGRSSKVLPVVLALVAGWVIVDALAHVIDRDVRGPVGVVSMFAVLIPCGLLGVHRAAEAGWLLLAGAAAQFVATVASMDRAGGQSLWSAFGGSTGVMVLPFLVLAMVFLAVAAAERWTDGAGGTQRLGHAH
;
A
#
# COMPACT_ATOMS: atom_id res chain seq x y z
N MET A 1 15.30 13.29 -26.42
CA MET A 1 14.77 13.90 -25.18
C MET A 1 13.27 13.68 -24.94
N MET A 2 12.31 14.34 -25.61
CA MET A 2 10.88 14.23 -25.21
C MET A 2 10.26 12.83 -25.35
N LYS A 3 10.62 12.07 -26.41
CA LYS A 3 10.22 10.66 -26.55
C LYS A 3 10.82 9.77 -25.46
N GLU A 4 12.00 10.11 -24.95
CA GLU A 4 12.69 9.33 -23.92
C GLU A 4 12.03 9.52 -22.56
N VAL A 5 11.55 10.73 -22.22
CA VAL A 5 10.81 10.98 -20.97
C VAL A 5 9.47 10.23 -20.95
N GLY A 6 8.73 10.22 -22.07
CA GLY A 6 7.48 9.47 -22.17
C GLY A 6 7.68 7.94 -22.09
N MET A 7 8.75 7.43 -22.69
CA MET A 7 9.14 6.02 -22.57
C MET A 7 9.56 5.67 -21.14
N PHE A 8 10.34 6.55 -20.50
CA PHE A 8 10.79 6.40 -19.12
C PHE A 8 9.62 6.31 -18.13
N GLY A 9 8.64 7.21 -18.23
CA GLY A 9 7.46 7.18 -17.36
C GLY A 9 6.65 5.88 -17.48
N ARG A 10 6.50 5.36 -18.72
CA ARG A 10 5.83 4.09 -18.97
C ARG A 10 6.59 2.90 -18.38
N VAL A 11 7.90 2.84 -18.59
CA VAL A 11 8.76 1.78 -18.02
C VAL A 11 8.69 1.83 -16.50
N LEU A 12 8.80 3.01 -15.90
CA LEU A 12 8.75 3.19 -14.45
C LEU A 12 7.40 2.73 -13.87
N ARG A 13 6.29 3.03 -14.55
CA ARG A 13 4.96 2.53 -14.15
C ARG A 13 4.87 1.01 -14.21
N VAL A 14 5.37 0.39 -15.28
CA VAL A 14 5.38 -1.08 -15.41
C VAL A 14 6.23 -1.69 -14.30
N VAL A 15 7.40 -1.12 -14.00
CA VAL A 15 8.26 -1.56 -12.90
C VAL A 15 7.54 -1.40 -11.56
N ALA A 16 6.88 -0.27 -11.30
CA ALA A 16 6.15 -0.02 -10.05
C ALA A 16 5.03 -1.05 -9.82
N VAL A 17 4.22 -1.28 -10.85
CA VAL A 17 3.12 -2.26 -10.81
C VAL A 17 3.66 -3.68 -10.70
N GLY A 18 4.74 -4.00 -11.41
CA GLY A 18 5.42 -5.29 -11.34
C GLY A 18 5.96 -5.58 -9.94
N LEU A 19 6.64 -4.62 -9.33
CA LEU A 19 7.15 -4.72 -7.95
C LEU A 19 6.01 -4.85 -6.94
N LEU A 20 4.95 -4.05 -7.06
CA LEU A 20 3.77 -4.15 -6.21
C LEU A 20 3.13 -5.54 -6.30
N THR A 21 2.96 -6.05 -7.52
CA THR A 21 2.33 -7.36 -7.76
C THR A 21 3.20 -8.49 -7.23
N LEU A 22 4.52 -8.43 -7.48
CA LEU A 22 5.47 -9.40 -6.96
C LEU A 22 5.47 -9.40 -5.44
N PHE A 23 5.59 -8.23 -4.81
CA PHE A 23 5.56 -8.08 -3.37
C PHE A 23 4.24 -8.57 -2.78
N GLY A 24 3.10 -8.13 -3.33
CA GLY A 24 1.77 -8.54 -2.89
C GLY A 24 1.57 -10.05 -2.99
N THR A 25 2.07 -10.67 -4.05
CA THR A 25 1.96 -12.13 -4.23
C THR A 25 2.84 -12.88 -3.24
N LEU A 26 4.12 -12.49 -3.09
CA LEU A 26 5.05 -13.15 -2.18
C LEU A 26 4.63 -12.97 -0.72
N ALA A 27 4.27 -11.75 -0.33
CA ALA A 27 3.80 -11.45 1.02
C ALA A 27 2.46 -12.14 1.31
N GLY A 28 1.52 -12.14 0.36
CA GLY A 28 0.24 -12.82 0.51
C GLY A 28 0.40 -14.33 0.64
N LEU A 29 1.28 -14.94 -0.16
CA LEU A 29 1.59 -16.37 -0.08
C LEU A 29 2.28 -16.71 1.24
N PHE A 30 3.19 -15.86 1.71
CA PHE A 30 3.85 -16.02 3.01
C PHE A 30 2.84 -15.94 4.16
N ILE A 31 1.98 -14.91 4.20
CA ILE A 31 0.94 -14.75 5.23
C ILE A 31 0.00 -15.95 5.24
N ALA A 32 -0.46 -16.41 4.06
CA ALA A 32 -1.28 -17.60 3.96
C ALA A 32 -0.53 -18.83 4.48
N GLY A 33 0.73 -19.02 4.05
CA GLY A 33 1.59 -20.13 4.47
C GLY A 33 1.76 -20.22 5.98
N GLU A 34 2.07 -19.10 6.65
CA GLU A 34 2.15 -19.02 8.11
C GLU A 34 0.82 -19.37 8.76
N THR A 35 -0.30 -18.84 8.23
CA THR A 35 -1.64 -19.13 8.77
C THR A 35 -1.99 -20.63 8.65
N PHE A 36 -1.56 -21.29 7.57
CA PHE A 36 -1.75 -22.74 7.37
C PHE A 36 -0.79 -23.59 8.20
N ALA A 37 0.37 -23.06 8.58
CA ALA A 37 1.30 -23.72 9.48
C ALA A 37 0.80 -23.66 10.94
N ASP A 38 0.27 -22.51 11.35
CA ASP A 38 -0.29 -22.26 12.69
C ASP A 38 -1.33 -21.12 12.59
N PRO A 39 -2.64 -21.36 12.80
CA PRO A 39 -3.27 -22.52 13.45
C PRO A 39 -3.56 -23.73 12.54
N GLY A 40 -3.53 -23.58 11.21
CA GLY A 40 -3.84 -24.66 10.26
C GLY A 40 -5.33 -25.04 10.15
N GLY A 41 -5.60 -26.16 9.46
CA GLY A 41 -6.94 -26.73 9.31
C GLY A 41 -7.97 -25.81 8.64
N TRP A 42 -9.23 -25.88 9.10
CA TRP A 42 -10.32 -25.04 8.58
C TRP A 42 -10.22 -23.58 9.05
N GLU A 43 -9.66 -23.36 10.24
CA GLU A 43 -9.45 -22.01 10.77
C GLU A 43 -8.53 -21.20 9.84
N ALA A 44 -7.45 -21.80 9.35
CA ALA A 44 -6.56 -21.16 8.38
C ALA A 44 -7.27 -20.75 7.09
N VAL A 45 -8.23 -21.56 6.61
CA VAL A 45 -9.04 -21.24 5.42
C VAL A 45 -9.89 -20.01 5.67
N VAL A 46 -10.59 -19.95 6.81
CA VAL A 46 -11.47 -18.82 7.16
C VAL A 46 -10.65 -17.55 7.38
N LEU A 47 -9.54 -17.63 8.12
CA LEU A 47 -8.65 -16.49 8.36
C LEU A 47 -8.03 -15.98 7.07
N THR A 48 -7.59 -16.87 6.18
CA THR A 48 -7.05 -16.49 4.87
C THR A 48 -8.12 -15.83 4.00
N ALA A 49 -9.32 -16.41 3.94
CA ALA A 49 -10.43 -15.86 3.19
C ALA A 49 -10.86 -14.47 3.72
N ALA A 50 -10.79 -14.26 5.04
CA ALA A 50 -11.20 -13.02 5.70
C ALA A 50 -10.40 -11.80 5.22
N TRP A 51 -9.11 -11.96 4.88
CA TRP A 51 -8.31 -10.85 4.32
C TRP A 51 -8.16 -10.93 2.79
N ALA A 52 -8.12 -12.13 2.21
CA ALA A 52 -7.93 -12.31 0.77
C ALA A 52 -9.15 -11.86 -0.03
N LEU A 53 -10.37 -12.14 0.44
CA LEU A 53 -11.60 -11.74 -0.27
C LEU A 53 -11.74 -10.21 -0.35
N PRO A 54 -11.58 -9.43 0.74
CA PRO A 54 -11.54 -7.97 0.66
C PRO A 54 -10.43 -7.44 -0.25
N LEU A 55 -9.21 -8.00 -0.16
CA LEU A 55 -8.10 -7.63 -1.03
C LEU A 55 -8.47 -7.81 -2.50
N ILE A 56 -9.01 -8.97 -2.87
CA ILE A 56 -9.40 -9.29 -4.25
C ILE A 56 -10.51 -8.35 -4.71
N ALA A 57 -11.56 -8.17 -3.90
CA ALA A 57 -12.68 -7.30 -4.24
C ALA A 57 -12.25 -5.85 -4.47
N LEU A 58 -11.40 -5.30 -3.59
CA LEU A 58 -10.86 -3.95 -3.71
C LEU A 58 -9.87 -3.82 -4.88
N SER A 59 -9.09 -4.87 -5.17
CA SER A 59 -8.18 -4.88 -6.31
C SER A 59 -8.96 -4.87 -7.64
N VAL A 60 -10.02 -5.67 -7.75
CA VAL A 60 -10.94 -5.65 -8.89
C VAL A 60 -11.59 -4.27 -9.00
N LEU A 61 -12.04 -3.68 -7.89
CA LEU A 61 -12.60 -2.34 -7.88
C LEU A 61 -11.60 -1.28 -8.41
N ALA A 62 -10.34 -1.36 -7.99
CA ALA A 62 -9.28 -0.46 -8.43
C ALA A 62 -8.96 -0.58 -9.92
N LEU A 63 -8.97 -1.80 -10.45
CA LEU A 63 -8.62 -2.08 -11.84
C LEU A 63 -9.78 -1.81 -12.81
N VAL A 64 -11.01 -2.14 -12.42
CA VAL A 64 -12.20 -2.07 -13.30
C VAL A 64 -12.90 -0.71 -13.21
N TRP A 65 -12.97 -0.11 -12.02
CA TRP A 65 -13.68 1.16 -11.80
C TRP A 65 -12.80 2.21 -11.10
N PRO A 66 -11.73 2.69 -11.74
CA PRO A 66 -10.77 3.61 -11.12
C PRO A 66 -11.42 4.91 -10.61
N GLY A 67 -12.47 5.40 -11.27
CA GLY A 67 -13.19 6.60 -10.84
C GLY A 67 -14.04 6.43 -9.56
N ARG A 68 -14.48 5.21 -9.24
CA ARG A 68 -15.13 4.91 -7.94
C ARG A 68 -14.08 4.61 -6.89
N SER A 69 -13.06 3.85 -7.27
CA SER A 69 -11.95 3.46 -6.40
C SER A 69 -11.24 4.65 -5.75
N SER A 70 -11.04 5.74 -6.51
CA SER A 70 -10.42 6.97 -5.98
C SER A 70 -11.17 7.62 -4.82
N LYS A 71 -12.47 7.33 -4.65
CA LYS A 71 -13.27 7.79 -3.50
C LYS A 71 -13.36 6.76 -2.39
N VAL A 72 -13.44 5.47 -2.77
CA VAL A 72 -13.63 4.36 -1.83
C VAL A 72 -12.35 4.02 -1.08
N LEU A 73 -11.21 3.89 -1.78
CA LEU A 73 -9.95 3.45 -1.17
C LEU A 73 -9.41 4.40 -0.08
N PRO A 74 -9.48 5.74 -0.20
CA PRO A 74 -9.11 6.62 0.90
C PRO A 74 -9.94 6.41 2.15
N VAL A 75 -11.26 6.17 1.99
CA VAL A 75 -12.18 5.94 3.12
C VAL A 75 -11.86 4.60 3.78
N VAL A 76 -11.69 3.54 3.00
CA VAL A 76 -11.31 2.20 3.51
C VAL A 76 -9.96 2.27 4.23
N LEU A 77 -8.97 2.95 3.63
CA LEU A 77 -7.66 3.15 4.24
C LEU A 77 -7.77 3.92 5.56
N ALA A 78 -8.53 5.01 5.61
CA ALA A 78 -8.70 5.80 6.83
C ALA A 78 -9.37 4.98 7.95
N LEU A 79 -10.38 4.17 7.63
CA LEU A 79 -11.05 3.30 8.59
C LEU A 79 -10.10 2.23 9.15
N VAL A 80 -9.37 1.53 8.27
CA VAL A 80 -8.42 0.49 8.69
C VAL A 80 -7.24 1.09 9.45
N ALA A 81 -6.67 2.20 8.97
CA ALA A 81 -5.61 2.93 9.65
C ALA A 81 -6.04 3.42 11.04
N GLY A 82 -7.23 4.03 11.13
CA GLY A 82 -7.80 4.50 12.39
C GLY A 82 -7.99 3.34 13.38
N TRP A 83 -8.54 2.22 12.91
CA TRP A 83 -8.67 1.01 13.73
C TRP A 83 -7.32 0.48 14.23
N VAL A 84 -6.31 0.37 13.34
CA VAL A 84 -4.98 -0.13 13.71
C VAL A 84 -4.29 0.79 14.73
N ILE A 85 -4.46 2.11 14.59
CA ILE A 85 -3.94 3.08 15.55
C ILE A 85 -4.66 2.95 16.90
N VAL A 86 -5.99 2.83 16.90
CA VAL A 86 -6.78 2.62 18.12
C VAL A 86 -6.40 1.32 18.80
N ASP A 87 -6.28 0.22 18.05
CA ASP A 87 -5.84 -1.07 18.57
C ASP A 87 -4.43 -1.00 19.17
N ALA A 88 -3.49 -0.34 18.48
CA ALA A 88 -2.15 -0.09 19.03
C ALA A 88 -2.20 0.72 20.35
N LEU A 89 -3.12 1.67 20.46
CA LEU A 89 -3.31 2.51 21.64
C LEU A 89 -4.13 1.87 22.76
N ALA A 90 -4.96 0.87 22.49
CA ALA A 90 -5.87 0.30 23.48
C ALA A 90 -5.62 -1.20 23.76
N HIS A 91 -4.75 -1.87 23.00
CA HIS A 91 -4.50 -3.32 23.06
C HIS A 91 -5.80 -4.13 23.07
N VAL A 92 -6.73 -3.77 22.18
CA VAL A 92 -8.04 -4.45 22.08
C VAL A 92 -7.85 -5.88 21.57
N ILE A 93 -6.85 -6.08 20.70
CA ILE A 93 -6.45 -7.38 20.17
C ILE A 93 -5.13 -7.79 20.82
N ASP A 94 -5.17 -8.92 21.52
CA ASP A 94 -3.98 -9.58 22.01
C ASP A 94 -3.20 -10.20 20.83
N ARG A 95 -2.04 -9.60 20.53
CA ARG A 95 -1.19 -9.99 19.39
C ARG A 95 -0.58 -11.38 19.57
N ASP A 96 -0.38 -11.79 20.81
CA ASP A 96 0.23 -13.07 21.15
C ASP A 96 -0.75 -14.24 20.95
N VAL A 97 -2.06 -13.94 20.84
CA VAL A 97 -3.13 -14.94 20.69
C VAL A 97 -3.74 -14.95 19.28
N ARG A 98 -3.88 -13.78 18.62
CA ARG A 98 -4.55 -13.67 17.30
C ARG A 98 -3.63 -13.33 16.14
N GLY A 99 -2.34 -13.14 16.39
CA GLY A 99 -1.37 -12.74 15.38
C GLY A 99 -1.51 -11.30 14.91
N PRO A 100 -0.76 -10.89 13.88
CA PRO A 100 -0.58 -9.49 13.48
C PRO A 100 -1.74 -8.96 12.60
N VAL A 101 -2.97 -8.99 13.12
CA VAL A 101 -4.20 -8.60 12.39
C VAL A 101 -4.10 -7.21 11.77
N GLY A 102 -3.52 -6.24 12.47
CA GLY A 102 -3.37 -4.87 11.98
C GLY A 102 -2.46 -4.78 10.74
N VAL A 103 -1.38 -5.57 10.71
CA VAL A 103 -0.44 -5.61 9.58
C VAL A 103 -1.09 -6.25 8.37
N VAL A 104 -1.79 -7.38 8.58
CA VAL A 104 -2.51 -8.10 7.50
C VAL A 104 -3.63 -7.24 6.93
N SER A 105 -4.34 -6.50 7.78
CA SER A 105 -5.41 -5.59 7.35
C SER A 105 -4.86 -4.42 6.52
N MET A 106 -3.78 -3.78 6.97
CA MET A 106 -3.12 -2.72 6.20
C MET A 106 -2.59 -3.24 4.87
N PHE A 107 -1.99 -4.42 4.85
CA PHE A 107 -1.56 -5.09 3.63
C PHE A 107 -2.72 -5.29 2.65
N ALA A 108 -3.86 -5.80 3.13
CA ALA A 108 -5.05 -6.05 2.31
C ALA A 108 -5.62 -4.78 1.66
N VAL A 109 -5.39 -3.61 2.25
CA VAL A 109 -5.83 -2.32 1.71
C VAL A 109 -4.76 -1.67 0.82
N LEU A 110 -3.48 -1.74 1.20
CA LEU A 110 -2.40 -1.06 0.48
C LEU A 110 -2.15 -1.65 -0.90
N ILE A 111 -2.34 -2.95 -1.09
CA ILE A 111 -2.22 -3.58 -2.42
C ILE A 111 -3.24 -2.98 -3.43
N PRO A 112 -4.56 -2.95 -3.15
CA PRO A 112 -5.52 -2.23 -3.98
C PRO A 112 -5.18 -0.76 -4.23
N CYS A 113 -4.71 -0.04 -3.19
CA CYS A 113 -4.25 1.36 -3.32
C CYS A 113 -3.11 1.50 -4.33
N GLY A 114 -2.15 0.58 -4.32
CA GLY A 114 -1.09 0.55 -5.31
C GLY A 114 -1.59 0.19 -6.72
N LEU A 115 -2.54 -0.74 -6.84
CA LEU A 115 -3.11 -1.16 -8.14
C LEU A 115 -3.92 -0.03 -8.82
N LEU A 116 -4.49 0.90 -8.05
CA LEU A 116 -5.05 2.13 -8.60
C LEU A 116 -4.00 2.90 -9.44
N GLY A 117 -2.71 2.73 -9.14
CA GLY A 117 -1.59 3.36 -9.83
C GLY A 117 -1.43 2.93 -11.29
N VAL A 118 -2.06 1.82 -11.71
CA VAL A 118 -2.20 1.44 -13.13
C VAL A 118 -2.88 2.56 -13.92
N HIS A 119 -3.88 3.20 -13.32
CA HIS A 119 -4.70 4.24 -13.93
C HIS A 119 -4.36 5.64 -13.41
N ARG A 120 -4.01 5.77 -12.13
CA ARG A 120 -3.85 7.04 -11.39
C ARG A 120 -2.64 7.00 -10.46
N ALA A 121 -1.44 7.14 -11.04
CA ALA A 121 -0.17 7.03 -10.32
C ALA A 121 -0.07 7.99 -9.10
N ALA A 122 -0.52 9.24 -9.23
CA ALA A 122 -0.46 10.21 -8.14
C ALA A 122 -1.28 9.78 -6.91
N GLU A 123 -2.53 9.36 -7.14
CA GLU A 123 -3.43 8.95 -6.06
C GLU A 123 -2.91 7.70 -5.35
N ALA A 124 -2.40 6.73 -6.11
CA ALA A 124 -1.77 5.53 -5.55
C ALA A 124 -0.55 5.88 -4.68
N GLY A 125 0.33 6.76 -5.19
CA GLY A 125 1.51 7.21 -4.44
C GLY A 125 1.13 7.86 -3.10
N TRP A 126 0.15 8.75 -3.10
CA TRP A 126 -0.32 9.39 -1.86
C TRP A 126 -1.00 8.42 -0.90
N LEU A 127 -1.82 7.48 -1.40
CA LEU A 127 -2.48 6.48 -0.56
C LEU A 127 -1.47 5.52 0.08
N LEU A 128 -0.48 5.06 -0.68
CA LEU A 128 0.59 4.22 -0.16
C LEU A 128 1.42 4.96 0.89
N LEU A 129 1.74 6.24 0.65
CA LEU A 129 2.46 7.08 1.61
C LEU A 129 1.65 7.27 2.89
N ALA A 130 0.35 7.58 2.78
CA ALA A 130 -0.53 7.77 3.92
C ALA A 130 -0.68 6.48 4.75
N GLY A 131 -0.82 5.32 4.09
CA GLY A 131 -0.89 4.04 4.77
C GLY A 131 0.42 3.67 5.47
N ALA A 132 1.56 3.90 4.81
CA ALA A 132 2.87 3.68 5.42
C ALA A 132 3.09 4.61 6.63
N ALA A 133 2.70 5.88 6.52
CA ALA A 133 2.77 6.84 7.62
C ALA A 133 1.84 6.44 8.79
N ALA A 134 0.62 5.97 8.51
CA ALA A 134 -0.29 5.49 9.55
C ALA A 134 0.26 4.25 10.27
N GLN A 135 0.85 3.31 9.54
CA GLN A 135 1.50 2.13 10.12
C GLN A 135 2.70 2.53 10.99
N PHE A 136 3.48 3.53 10.55
CA PHE A 136 4.56 4.10 11.33
C PHE A 136 4.05 4.73 12.64
N VAL A 137 2.99 5.54 12.57
CA VAL A 137 2.35 6.14 13.76
C VAL A 137 1.85 5.06 14.72
N ALA A 138 1.18 4.01 14.22
CA ALA A 138 0.74 2.89 15.06
C ALA A 138 1.92 2.18 15.74
N THR A 139 3.05 2.06 15.05
CA THR A 139 4.28 1.47 15.60
C THR A 139 4.85 2.33 16.72
N VAL A 140 5.01 3.64 16.49
CA VAL A 140 5.49 4.58 17.51
C VAL A 140 4.54 4.64 18.71
N ALA A 141 3.23 4.67 18.47
CA ALA A 141 2.21 4.69 19.52
C ALA A 141 2.27 3.44 20.42
N SER A 142 2.67 2.29 19.87
CA SER A 142 2.88 1.07 20.66
C SER A 142 4.17 1.09 21.50
N MET A 143 5.18 1.89 21.14
CA MET A 143 6.47 1.97 21.85
C MET A 143 6.37 2.71 23.19
N ASP A 144 5.57 3.78 23.25
CA ASP A 144 5.42 4.63 24.44
C ASP A 144 4.94 3.84 25.67
N ARG A 145 4.32 2.67 25.45
CA ARG A 145 3.88 1.76 26.52
C ARG A 145 4.68 0.47 26.66
N ALA A 146 5.55 0.14 25.70
CA ALA A 146 6.41 -1.04 25.73
C ALA A 146 7.71 -0.86 26.55
N GLY A 147 7.78 0.18 27.39
CA GLY A 147 8.91 0.40 28.31
C GLY A 147 10.19 0.90 27.67
N GLY A 148 10.12 1.64 26.55
CA GLY A 148 11.29 2.29 25.95
C GLY A 148 12.09 1.44 24.96
N GLN A 149 11.43 0.50 24.26
CA GLN A 149 12.04 -0.16 23.09
C GLN A 149 12.48 0.87 22.05
N SER A 150 13.68 0.69 21.49
CA SER A 150 14.21 1.65 20.53
C SER A 150 13.45 1.58 19.21
N LEU A 151 13.35 2.71 18.50
CA LEU A 151 12.79 2.77 17.15
C LEU A 151 13.43 1.71 16.23
N TRP A 152 14.73 1.45 16.40
CA TRP A 152 15.44 0.45 15.62
C TRP A 152 15.01 -1.00 15.89
N SER A 153 14.64 -1.36 17.12
CA SER A 153 14.19 -2.72 17.40
C SER A 153 12.81 -3.00 16.82
N ALA A 154 11.91 -2.01 16.79
CA ALA A 154 10.59 -2.19 16.16
C ALA A 154 10.63 -2.21 14.63
N PHE A 155 11.57 -1.48 14.01
CA PHE A 155 11.82 -1.55 12.57
C PHE A 155 12.54 -2.84 12.15
N GLY A 156 13.29 -3.47 13.05
CA GLY A 156 13.94 -4.76 12.79
C GLY A 156 12.95 -5.94 12.69
N GLY A 157 11.70 -5.76 13.14
CA GLY A 157 10.65 -6.79 13.09
C GLY A 157 9.77 -6.75 11.83
N SER A 158 8.64 -7.47 11.89
CA SER A 158 7.65 -7.60 10.81
C SER A 158 7.13 -6.26 10.27
N THR A 159 7.09 -5.21 11.09
CA THR A 159 6.63 -3.88 10.68
C THR A 159 7.56 -3.21 9.65
N GLY A 160 8.88 -3.34 9.80
CA GLY A 160 9.83 -2.77 8.84
C GLY A 160 9.75 -3.43 7.47
N VAL A 161 9.52 -4.75 7.45
CA VAL A 161 9.33 -5.54 6.23
C VAL A 161 8.11 -5.09 5.42
N MET A 162 7.08 -4.56 6.07
CA MET A 162 5.90 -4.02 5.38
C MET A 162 6.04 -2.53 5.03
N VAL A 163 6.52 -1.70 5.96
CA VAL A 163 6.57 -0.24 5.75
C VAL A 163 7.54 0.15 4.64
N LEU A 164 8.73 -0.48 4.58
CA LEU A 164 9.77 -0.10 3.63
C LEU A 164 9.36 -0.34 2.16
N PRO A 165 8.86 -1.52 1.76
CA PRO A 165 8.41 -1.73 0.38
C PRO A 165 7.29 -0.79 -0.03
N PHE A 166 6.32 -0.54 0.84
CA PHE A 166 5.23 0.39 0.53
C PHE A 166 5.69 1.84 0.42
N LEU A 167 6.66 2.28 1.22
CA LEU A 167 7.29 3.60 1.06
C LEU A 167 8.04 3.71 -0.27
N VAL A 168 8.83 2.70 -0.63
CA VAL A 168 9.53 2.67 -1.92
C VAL A 168 8.53 2.74 -3.06
N LEU A 169 7.48 1.93 -3.03
CA LEU A 169 6.42 1.94 -4.03
C LEU A 169 5.69 3.29 -4.10
N ALA A 170 5.40 3.92 -2.95
CA ALA A 170 4.81 5.25 -2.90
C ALA A 170 5.69 6.27 -3.63
N MET A 171 6.99 6.28 -3.35
CA MET A 171 7.96 7.17 -3.99
C MET A 171 8.04 6.93 -5.50
N VAL A 172 8.06 5.66 -5.94
CA VAL A 172 8.08 5.32 -7.36
C VAL A 172 6.81 5.80 -8.06
N PHE A 173 5.62 5.59 -7.48
CA PHE A 173 4.35 6.07 -8.06
C PHE A 173 4.26 7.60 -8.10
N LEU A 174 4.76 8.30 -7.09
CA LEU A 174 4.87 9.77 -7.11
C LEU A 174 5.86 10.25 -8.19
N ALA A 175 6.97 9.54 -8.40
CA ALA A 175 7.91 9.83 -9.47
C ALA A 175 7.30 9.61 -10.87
N VAL A 176 6.51 8.55 -11.06
CA VAL A 176 5.72 8.33 -12.28
C VAL A 176 4.78 9.50 -12.53
N ALA A 177 4.03 9.93 -11.52
CA ALA A 177 3.11 11.05 -11.63
C ALA A 177 3.82 12.38 -11.93
N ALA A 178 5.00 12.60 -11.34
CA ALA A 178 5.81 13.77 -11.64
C ALA A 178 6.23 13.76 -13.11
N ALA A 179 6.80 12.65 -13.61
CA ALA A 179 7.24 12.50 -15.00
C ALA A 179 6.12 12.78 -16.01
N GLU A 180 4.91 12.31 -15.75
CA GLU A 180 3.72 12.53 -16.59
C GLU A 180 3.32 14.00 -16.67
N ARG A 181 3.38 14.73 -15.54
CA ARG A 181 3.09 16.18 -15.52
C ARG A 181 4.08 16.99 -16.37
N TRP A 182 5.36 16.62 -16.36
CA TRP A 182 6.38 17.29 -17.17
C TRP A 182 6.14 17.12 -18.66
N THR A 183 5.69 15.92 -19.07
CA THR A 183 5.35 15.66 -20.49
C THR A 183 4.12 16.45 -20.95
N ASP A 184 3.09 16.58 -20.11
CA ASP A 184 1.87 17.30 -20.45
C ASP A 184 2.09 18.82 -20.53
N GLY A 185 2.86 19.38 -19.57
CA GLY A 185 3.19 20.80 -19.51
C GLY A 185 4.03 21.28 -20.69
N ALA A 186 4.97 20.45 -21.18
CA ALA A 186 5.81 20.77 -22.34
C ALA A 186 5.04 20.74 -23.67
N GLY A 187 3.99 19.92 -23.78
CA GLY A 187 3.14 19.87 -24.98
C GLY A 187 2.18 21.07 -25.10
N GLY A 188 1.74 21.63 -23.97
CA GLY A 188 0.83 22.78 -23.92
C GLY A 188 1.47 24.08 -24.40
N THR A 189 2.72 24.34 -24.02
CA THR A 189 3.48 25.52 -24.46
C THR A 189 3.78 25.52 -25.96
N GLN A 190 3.97 24.34 -26.57
CA GLN A 190 4.22 24.22 -28.01
C GLN A 190 2.98 24.54 -28.87
N ARG A 191 1.76 24.29 -28.39
CA ARG A 191 0.52 24.62 -29.13
C ARG A 191 0.22 26.12 -29.16
N LEU A 192 0.67 26.88 -28.16
CA LEU A 192 0.49 28.33 -28.12
C LEU A 192 1.49 29.08 -29.01
N GLY A 193 2.65 28.48 -29.32
CA GLY A 193 3.68 29.08 -30.19
C GLY A 193 3.40 29.00 -31.69
N HIS A 194 2.42 28.19 -32.13
CA HIS A 194 2.05 28.04 -33.54
C HIS A 194 0.83 28.86 -33.97
N ALA A 195 0.28 29.69 -33.07
CA ALA A 195 -0.89 30.53 -33.33
C ALA A 195 -0.54 31.97 -33.75
N HIS A 196 0.69 32.24 -34.18
CA HIS A 196 1.15 33.56 -34.62
C HIS A 196 1.75 33.53 -36.02
#